data_AF-A0A8K0WGW7-F1
#
_entry.id   AF-A0A8K0WGW7-F1
#
_cell.length_a   1.000
_cell.length_b   1.000
_cell.length_c   1.000
_cell.angle_alpha   90.00
_cell.angle_beta   90.00
_cell.angle_gamma   90.00
#
_symmetry.space_group_name_H-M   'P 1'
#
loop_
_entity.id
_entity.type
_entity.pdbx_description
1 polymer ?
#
loop_
_entity_poly.entity_id
_entity_poly.type
_entity_poly.pdbx_seq_one_letter_code
_entity_poly.pdbx_strand_id
1 'polypeptide(L)'
;GNVSVSIATFTKTLDEYQSLARQEIVPKKQEEAFERVKRFREDLSDFRTQVDSLKKAREDAQHQDNRTELLGRRPYNATPENPYANPTTTNTHSVFQPRHPTQSGGHLTTGSPDEMREAHAFREQNFFSNTNQALDDYIARGQAVLGDLGQQREMLKSTQKRLYSVANTLGVSGDTIRMVERRAKEDKWIFFAGVIVFFLFCWLVLHFLR
;
A
#
# COMPACT_ATOMS: atom_id res chain seq x y z
N GLY A 1 1.16 -0.97 1.21
CA GLY A 1 0.77 -1.04 -0.21
C GLY A 1 0.47 -2.44 -0.71
N ASN A 2 1.29 -3.44 -0.33
CA ASN A 2 1.35 -4.77 -0.96
C ASN A 2 0.04 -5.55 -0.91
N VAL A 3 -0.63 -5.54 0.25
CA VAL A 3 -1.88 -6.28 0.45
C VAL A 3 -3.01 -5.73 -0.43
N SER A 4 -3.12 -4.40 -0.55
CA SER A 4 -4.13 -3.75 -1.39
C SER A 4 -3.92 -4.06 -2.88
N VAL A 5 -2.67 -4.14 -3.33
CA VAL A 5 -2.32 -4.52 -4.72
C VAL A 5 -2.67 -5.99 -5.00
N SER A 6 -2.37 -6.90 -4.05
CA SER A 6 -2.75 -8.31 -4.18
C SER A 6 -4.26 -8.50 -4.24
N ILE A 7 -5.02 -7.79 -3.41
CA ILE A 7 -6.50 -7.80 -3.42
C ILE A 7 -7.04 -7.28 -4.76
N ALA A 8 -6.49 -6.20 -5.29
CA ALA A 8 -6.91 -5.64 -6.58
C ALA A 8 -6.61 -6.60 -7.74
N THR A 9 -5.43 -7.24 -7.72
CA THR A 9 -5.05 -8.22 -8.73
C THR A 9 -5.95 -9.45 -8.67
N PHE A 10 -6.24 -9.96 -7.47
CA PHE A 10 -7.14 -11.11 -7.27
C PHE A 10 -8.59 -10.80 -7.69
N THR A 11 -9.06 -9.57 -7.44
CA THR A 11 -10.36 -9.10 -7.92
C THR A 11 -10.41 -9.14 -9.45
N LYS A 12 -9.37 -8.64 -10.12
CA LYS A 12 -9.27 -8.65 -11.59
C LYS A 12 -9.25 -10.08 -12.15
N THR A 13 -8.50 -11.00 -11.53
CA THR A 13 -8.47 -12.41 -11.97
C THR A 13 -9.82 -13.11 -11.77
N LEU A 14 -10.61 -12.73 -10.76
CA LEU A 14 -11.96 -13.26 -10.57
C LEU A 14 -12.92 -12.79 -11.64
N ASP A 15 -12.85 -11.52 -12.04
CA ASP A 15 -13.68 -10.99 -13.11
C ASP A 15 -13.31 -11.65 -14.46
N GLU A 16 -12.02 -11.90 -14.69
CA GLU A 16 -11.54 -12.66 -15.86
C GLU A 16 -12.03 -14.12 -15.83
N TYR A 17 -11.92 -14.80 -14.69
CA TYR A 17 -12.44 -16.17 -14.53
C TYR A 17 -13.96 -16.24 -14.72
N GLN A 18 -14.72 -15.25 -14.22
CA GLN A 18 -16.16 -15.15 -14.48
C GLN A 18 -16.47 -14.95 -15.96
N SER A 19 -15.66 -14.16 -16.67
CA SER A 19 -15.85 -13.97 -18.11
C SER A 19 -15.63 -15.27 -18.90
N LEU A 20 -14.66 -16.08 -18.50
CA LEU A 20 -14.40 -17.41 -19.06
C LEU A 20 -15.53 -18.38 -18.73
N ALA A 21 -16.03 -18.36 -17.49
CA ALA A 21 -17.18 -19.19 -17.07
C ALA A 21 -18.44 -18.92 -17.90
N ARG A 22 -18.66 -17.66 -18.34
CA ARG A 22 -19.77 -17.31 -19.24
C ARG A 22 -19.62 -17.86 -20.65
N GLN A 23 -18.38 -18.06 -21.11
CA GLN A 23 -18.08 -18.60 -22.44
C GLN A 23 -18.05 -20.14 -22.47
N GLU A 24 -18.12 -20.79 -21.30
CA GLU A 24 -18.15 -22.25 -21.20
C GLU A 24 -19.44 -22.82 -21.83
N ILE A 25 -19.27 -23.73 -22.78
CA ILE A 25 -20.37 -24.33 -23.57
C ILE A 25 -21.08 -25.44 -22.77
N VAL A 26 -20.38 -26.08 -21.83
CA VAL A 26 -20.92 -27.19 -21.04
C VAL A 26 -21.68 -26.64 -19.82
N PRO A 27 -23.02 -26.81 -19.72
CA PRO A 27 -23.83 -26.17 -18.69
C PRO A 27 -23.45 -26.60 -17.27
N LYS A 28 -23.12 -27.89 -17.06
CA LYS A 28 -22.67 -28.38 -15.75
C LYS A 28 -21.37 -27.73 -15.28
N LYS A 29 -20.40 -27.55 -16.19
CA LYS A 29 -19.11 -26.92 -15.85
C LYS A 29 -19.26 -25.42 -15.62
N GLN A 30 -20.16 -24.79 -16.37
CA GLN A 30 -20.51 -23.39 -16.18
C GLN A 30 -21.09 -23.14 -14.78
N GLU A 31 -22.01 -23.99 -14.32
CA GLU A 31 -22.62 -23.87 -13.00
C GLU A 31 -21.58 -24.04 -11.87
N GLU A 32 -20.73 -25.07 -11.94
CA GLU A 32 -19.63 -25.26 -11.00
C GLU A 32 -18.64 -24.07 -10.99
N ALA A 33 -18.35 -23.49 -12.16
CA ALA A 33 -17.47 -22.32 -12.28
C ALA A 33 -18.10 -21.08 -11.62
N PHE A 34 -19.41 -20.86 -11.78
CA PHE A 34 -20.11 -19.77 -11.12
C PHE A 34 -20.17 -19.95 -9.60
N GLU A 35 -20.37 -21.16 -9.11
CA GLU A 35 -20.30 -21.45 -7.67
C GLU A 35 -18.93 -21.13 -7.10
N ARG A 36 -17.85 -21.51 -7.81
CA ARG A 36 -16.48 -21.17 -7.40
C ARG A 36 -16.24 -19.66 -7.38
N VAL A 37 -16.67 -18.93 -8.42
CA VAL A 37 -16.57 -17.45 -8.45
C VAL A 37 -17.29 -16.84 -7.25
N LYS A 38 -18.50 -17.34 -6.91
CA LYS A 38 -19.28 -16.86 -5.78
C LYS A 38 -18.52 -17.06 -4.46
N ARG A 39 -17.98 -18.26 -4.23
CA ARG A 39 -17.16 -18.57 -3.06
C ARG A 39 -15.93 -17.68 -2.95
N PHE A 40 -15.18 -17.51 -4.03
CA PHE A 40 -14.00 -16.65 -4.01
C PHE A 40 -14.32 -15.17 -3.79
N ARG A 41 -15.51 -14.70 -4.19
CA ARG A 41 -15.96 -13.33 -3.87
C ARG A 41 -16.30 -13.17 -2.39
N GLU A 42 -16.91 -14.18 -1.79
CA GLU A 42 -17.18 -14.25 -0.34
C GLU A 42 -15.85 -14.20 0.42
N ASP A 43 -14.90 -15.07 0.09
CA ASP A 43 -13.55 -15.07 0.67
C ASP A 43 -12.85 -13.71 0.52
N LEU A 44 -13.00 -13.05 -0.63
CA LEU A 44 -12.42 -11.72 -0.86
C LEU A 44 -12.95 -10.67 0.11
N SER A 45 -14.25 -10.73 0.39
CA SER A 45 -14.90 -9.80 1.31
C SER A 45 -14.42 -10.02 2.75
N ASP A 46 -14.23 -11.28 3.13
CA ASP A 46 -13.68 -11.65 4.43
C ASP A 46 -12.22 -11.21 4.56
N PHE A 47 -11.40 -11.43 3.54
CA PHE A 47 -10.01 -10.97 3.52
C PHE A 47 -9.92 -9.44 3.63
N ARG A 48 -10.79 -8.69 2.95
CA ARG A 48 -10.82 -7.23 3.08
C ARG A 48 -11.14 -6.81 4.52
N THR A 49 -12.12 -7.45 5.13
CA THR A 49 -12.53 -7.17 6.51
C THR A 49 -11.40 -7.49 7.50
N GLN A 50 -10.73 -8.64 7.35
CA GLN A 50 -9.59 -9.00 8.18
C GLN A 50 -8.44 -8.02 8.04
N VAL A 51 -8.10 -7.62 6.81
CA VAL A 51 -7.02 -6.65 6.57
C VAL A 51 -7.35 -5.29 7.18
N ASP A 52 -8.60 -4.86 7.10
CA ASP A 52 -9.03 -3.60 7.71
C ASP A 52 -8.96 -3.66 9.24
N SER A 53 -9.40 -4.77 9.83
CA SER A 53 -9.29 -5.01 11.27
C SER A 53 -7.83 -5.02 11.76
N LEU A 54 -6.93 -5.65 11.00
CA LEU A 54 -5.50 -5.69 11.32
C LEU A 54 -4.84 -4.32 11.17
N LYS A 55 -5.24 -3.53 10.16
CA LYS A 55 -4.78 -2.15 10.02
C LYS A 55 -5.21 -1.32 11.21
N LYS A 56 -6.47 -1.42 11.62
CA LYS A 56 -6.99 -0.70 12.79
C LYS A 56 -6.27 -1.11 14.07
N ALA A 57 -6.09 -2.41 14.31
CA ALA A 57 -5.35 -2.90 15.47
C ALA A 57 -3.90 -2.41 15.49
N ARG A 58 -3.22 -2.38 14.33
CA ARG A 58 -1.88 -1.81 14.22
C ARG A 58 -1.87 -0.32 14.52
N GLU A 59 -2.83 0.43 14.00
CA GLU A 59 -2.93 1.86 14.23
C GLU A 59 -3.17 2.17 15.71
N ASP A 60 -4.07 1.44 16.36
CA ASP A 60 -4.35 1.55 17.79
C ASP A 60 -3.10 1.23 18.63
N ALA A 61 -2.34 0.19 18.27
CA ALA A 61 -1.07 -0.13 18.93
C ALA A 61 -0.05 1.00 18.78
N GLN A 62 0.09 1.57 17.57
CA GLN A 62 0.97 2.72 17.35
C GLN A 62 0.52 3.97 18.12
N HIS A 63 -0.79 4.21 18.22
CA HIS A 63 -1.33 5.30 19.04
C HIS A 63 -1.05 5.08 20.54
N GLN A 64 -1.10 3.84 21.02
CA GLN A 64 -0.73 3.49 22.38
C GLN A 64 0.77 3.66 22.65
N ASP A 65 1.63 3.25 21.72
CA ASP A 65 3.08 3.45 21.82
C ASP A 65 3.40 4.95 21.86
N ASN A 66 2.87 5.74 20.91
CA ASN A 66 3.04 7.20 20.91
C ASN A 66 2.51 7.83 22.21
N ARG A 67 1.36 7.38 22.72
CA ARG A 67 0.82 7.84 24.00
C ARG A 67 1.74 7.47 25.17
N THR A 68 2.30 6.27 25.16
CA THR A 68 3.21 5.78 26.20
C THR A 68 4.55 6.50 26.14
N GLU A 69 5.05 6.90 24.97
CA GLU A 69 6.23 7.77 24.84
C GLU A 69 5.97 9.18 25.37
N LEU A 70 4.78 9.74 25.09
CA LEU A 70 4.37 11.06 25.56
C LEU A 70 4.12 11.11 27.08
N LEU A 71 3.65 10.01 27.68
CA LEU A 71 3.41 9.89 29.12
C LEU A 71 4.62 9.34 29.89
N GLY A 72 5.44 8.51 29.24
CA GLY A 72 6.60 7.83 29.81
C GLY A 72 7.85 8.69 29.93
N ARG A 73 7.92 9.84 29.23
CA ARG A 73 8.98 10.85 29.44
C ARG A 73 8.75 11.75 30.66
N ARG A 74 7.87 11.40 31.60
CA ARG A 74 7.86 12.00 32.94
C ARG A 74 8.39 11.00 33.94
N PRO A 75 9.72 10.95 34.19
CA PRO A 75 10.23 10.27 35.37
C PRO A 75 9.53 10.91 36.58
N TYR A 76 8.87 10.07 37.36
CA TYR A 76 8.13 10.43 38.55
C TYR A 76 9.04 11.15 39.55
N ASN A 77 9.02 12.49 39.52
CA ASN A 77 9.33 13.34 40.67
C ASN A 77 8.70 14.74 40.54
N ALA A 78 7.43 14.80 40.11
CA ALA A 78 6.65 16.04 40.14
C ALA A 78 5.74 16.03 41.37
N THR A 79 6.33 16.23 42.54
CA THR A 79 5.60 16.76 43.69
C THR A 79 5.11 18.17 43.29
N PRO A 80 3.81 18.49 43.40
CA PRO A 80 3.35 19.87 43.34
C PRO A 80 3.94 20.61 44.55
N GLU A 81 4.26 21.90 44.42
CA GLU A 81 4.85 22.76 45.47
C GLU A 81 6.39 22.80 45.47
N ASN A 82 6.97 23.63 44.59
CA ASN A 82 8.23 24.29 44.92
C ASN A 82 8.30 25.67 44.23
N PRO A 83 7.98 26.77 44.96
CA PRO A 83 7.98 28.14 44.43
C PRO A 83 9.33 28.65 43.91
N TYR A 84 10.41 27.89 44.12
CA TYR A 84 11.77 28.20 43.70
C TYR A 84 12.28 27.29 42.56
N ALA A 85 11.46 26.35 42.05
CA ALA A 85 11.84 25.55 40.90
C ALA A 85 11.74 26.43 39.64
N ASN A 86 12.87 27.04 39.28
CA ASN A 86 13.00 27.87 38.09
C ASN A 86 12.60 27.03 36.85
N PRO A 87 11.44 27.27 36.22
CA PRO A 87 10.96 26.44 35.15
C PRO A 87 11.77 26.80 33.91
N THR A 88 12.86 26.06 33.67
CA THR A 88 13.45 26.00 32.32
C THR A 88 12.43 25.27 31.47
N THR A 89 11.49 26.04 30.93
CA THR A 89 10.33 25.62 30.17
C THR A 89 10.82 24.68 29.08
N THR A 90 10.55 23.38 29.25
CA THR A 90 10.79 22.39 28.21
C THR A 90 9.78 22.69 27.12
N ASN A 91 10.25 23.46 26.15
CA ASN A 91 9.46 23.99 25.07
C ASN A 91 9.08 22.82 24.16
N THR A 92 7.81 22.43 24.22
CA THR A 92 7.13 21.73 23.14
C THR A 92 7.32 22.54 21.85
N HIS A 93 8.13 22.06 20.91
CA HIS A 93 8.24 22.67 19.60
C HIS A 93 7.90 21.70 18.47
N SER A 94 6.68 21.90 17.99
CA SER A 94 6.28 21.92 16.60
C SER A 94 7.42 22.22 15.60
N VAL A 95 7.39 21.49 14.49
CA VAL A 95 8.34 21.38 13.37
C VAL A 95 8.63 22.69 12.58
N PHE A 96 8.21 23.87 13.01
CA PHE A 96 8.35 25.07 12.17
C PHE A 96 8.50 26.37 12.96
N GLN A 97 9.71 26.66 13.50
CA GLN A 97 10.17 28.04 13.70
C GLN A 97 11.66 28.11 14.12
N PRO A 98 12.51 28.87 13.40
CA PRO A 98 13.85 29.20 13.88
C PRO A 98 13.73 30.37 14.86
N ARG A 99 13.93 30.13 16.17
CA ARG A 99 13.91 31.19 17.18
C ARG A 99 15.33 31.58 17.57
N HIS A 100 15.76 32.74 17.09
CA HIS A 100 16.89 33.48 17.64
C HIS A 100 16.53 33.93 19.08
N PRO A 101 17.41 33.77 20.08
CA PRO A 101 17.16 34.35 21.39
C PRO A 101 17.53 35.84 21.35
N THR A 102 16.51 36.69 21.28
CA THR A 102 16.67 38.12 21.57
C THR A 102 16.88 38.30 23.08
N GLN A 103 18.00 38.95 23.42
CA GLN A 103 18.27 39.49 24.75
C GLN A 103 17.09 40.34 25.22
N SER A 104 16.44 39.96 26.31
CA SER A 104 15.73 40.91 27.17
C SER A 104 15.23 40.20 28.44
N GLY A 105 15.51 40.81 29.60
CA GLY A 105 14.99 40.37 30.88
C GLY A 105 16.07 40.34 31.96
N GLY A 106 16.40 41.52 32.49
CA GLY A 106 17.31 41.66 33.62
C GLY A 106 16.79 40.94 34.86
N HIS A 107 17.57 39.99 35.35
CA HIS A 107 17.47 39.52 36.73
C HIS A 107 18.59 40.19 37.50
N LEU A 108 18.24 41.13 38.39
CA LEU A 108 19.16 41.75 39.34
C LEU A 108 19.56 40.67 40.36
N THR A 109 20.64 39.95 40.07
CA THR A 109 21.27 39.00 41.00
C THR A 109 22.58 39.60 41.49
N THR A 110 22.76 39.63 42.81
CA THR A 110 23.94 40.13 43.52
C THR A 110 25.02 39.05 43.60
N GLY A 111 25.27 38.35 42.49
CA GLY A 111 26.26 37.27 42.39
C GLY A 111 27.56 37.76 41.76
N SER A 112 28.67 37.13 42.13
CA SER A 112 29.99 37.39 41.55
C SER A 112 29.94 37.25 40.01
N PRO A 113 30.65 38.09 39.23
CA PRO A 113 30.77 37.91 37.77
C PRO A 113 31.23 36.51 37.36
N ASP A 114 31.92 35.78 38.24
CA ASP A 114 32.38 34.41 38.03
C ASP A 114 31.23 33.39 38.07
N GLU A 115 30.26 33.54 38.98
CA GLU A 115 29.10 32.64 39.10
C GLU A 115 28.19 32.69 37.86
N MET A 116 28.06 33.88 37.25
CA MET A 116 27.28 34.05 36.03
C MET A 116 27.93 33.32 34.86
N ARG A 117 29.27 33.43 34.72
CA ARG A 117 30.03 32.76 33.67
C ARG A 117 29.98 31.23 33.80
N GLU A 118 30.09 30.70 35.02
CA GLU A 118 29.95 29.27 35.28
C GLU A 118 28.53 28.77 34.95
N ALA A 119 27.49 29.50 35.36
CA ALA A 119 26.11 29.14 35.02
C ALA A 119 25.85 29.13 33.49
N HIS A 120 26.50 30.02 32.74
CA HIS A 120 26.45 30.00 31.27
C HIS A 120 27.16 28.78 30.67
N ALA A 121 28.35 28.42 31.18
CA ALA A 121 29.10 27.25 30.71
C ALA A 121 28.34 25.94 30.97
N PHE A 122 27.75 25.78 32.16
CA PHE A 122 26.94 24.60 32.48
C PHE A 122 25.68 24.52 31.60
N ARG A 123 25.06 25.65 31.26
CA ARG A 123 23.89 25.68 30.37
C ARG A 123 24.27 25.30 28.93
N GLU A 124 25.40 25.78 28.44
CA GLU A 124 25.93 25.39 27.13
C GLU A 124 26.25 23.90 27.08
N GLN A 125 26.90 23.35 28.10
CA GLN A 125 27.24 21.93 28.15
C GLN A 125 25.99 21.05 28.18
N ASN A 126 24.96 21.44 28.93
CA ASN A 126 23.66 20.78 28.92
C ASN A 126 22.96 20.92 27.56
N PHE A 127 23.06 22.07 26.90
CA PHE A 127 22.52 22.28 25.55
C PHE A 127 23.22 21.39 24.51
N PHE A 128 24.55 21.28 24.56
CA PHE A 128 25.32 20.39 23.67
C PHE A 128 24.96 18.93 23.90
N SER A 129 24.87 18.49 25.16
CA SER A 129 24.46 17.14 25.53
C SER A 129 23.07 16.78 24.97
N ASN A 130 22.08 17.64 25.21
CA ASN A 130 20.70 17.42 24.75
C ASN A 130 20.59 17.48 23.22
N THR A 131 21.35 18.37 22.58
CA THR A 131 21.38 18.50 21.12
C THR A 131 22.00 17.26 20.48
N ASN A 132 23.07 16.72 21.08
CA ASN A 132 23.74 15.53 20.56
C ASN A 132 22.79 14.32 20.59
N GLN A 133 22.10 14.10 21.72
CA GLN A 133 21.10 13.03 21.83
C GLN A 133 19.94 13.18 20.83
N ALA A 134 19.47 14.42 20.60
CA ALA A 134 18.42 14.67 19.61
C ALA A 134 18.91 14.40 18.17
N LEU A 135 20.15 14.81 17.85
CA LEU A 135 20.75 14.55 16.54
C LEU A 135 20.90 13.05 16.26
N ASP A 136 21.33 12.27 17.25
CA ASP A 136 21.45 10.82 17.13
C ASP A 136 20.11 10.15 16.83
N ASP A 137 19.03 10.59 17.49
CA ASP A 137 17.67 10.10 17.24
C ASP A 137 17.17 10.46 15.83
N TYR A 138 17.44 11.68 15.36
CA TYR A 138 17.13 12.09 13.98
C TYR A 138 17.92 11.30 12.94
N ILE A 139 19.19 10.99 13.21
CA ILE A 139 20.01 10.17 12.30
C ILE A 139 19.47 8.74 12.24
N ALA A 140 19.16 8.13 13.38
CA ALA A 140 18.58 6.78 13.44
C ALA A 140 17.26 6.71 12.68
N ARG A 141 16.39 7.71 12.86
CA ARG A 141 15.12 7.82 12.13
C ARG A 141 15.33 8.07 10.64
N GLY A 142 16.32 8.89 10.27
CA GLY A 142 16.70 9.13 8.88
C GLY A 142 17.19 7.85 8.18
N GLN A 143 18.01 7.04 8.87
CA GLN A 143 18.46 5.74 8.39
C GLN A 143 17.29 4.77 8.18
N ALA A 144 16.33 4.72 9.12
CA ALA A 144 15.14 3.89 8.98
C ALA A 144 14.27 4.31 7.78
N VAL A 145 14.08 5.61 7.56
CA VAL A 145 13.32 6.14 6.42
C VAL A 145 14.02 5.83 5.09
N LEU A 146 15.34 5.98 5.02
CA LEU A 146 16.12 5.62 3.83
C LEU A 146 16.05 4.12 3.53
N GLY A 147 16.06 3.28 4.57
CA GLY A 147 15.84 1.83 4.45
C GLY A 147 14.48 1.49 3.86
N ASP A 148 13.41 2.13 4.36
CA ASP A 148 12.05 1.92 3.86
C ASP A 148 11.89 2.39 2.40
N LEU A 149 12.45 3.55 2.05
CA LEU A 149 12.48 4.03 0.65
C LEU A 149 13.20 3.05 -0.29
N GLY A 150 14.29 2.45 0.17
CA GLY A 150 15.00 1.40 -0.57
C GLY A 150 14.13 0.16 -0.80
N GLN A 151 13.43 -0.29 0.24
CA GLN A 151 12.52 -1.44 0.17
C GLN A 151 11.31 -1.17 -0.74
N GLN A 152 10.72 0.03 -0.66
CA GLN A 152 9.63 0.46 -1.55
C GLN A 152 10.08 0.50 -3.02
N ARG A 153 11.29 0.97 -3.30
CA ARG A 153 11.86 0.97 -4.66
C ARG A 153 12.00 -0.45 -5.21
N GLU A 154 12.49 -1.39 -4.41
CA GLU A 154 12.63 -2.78 -4.84
C GLU A 154 11.27 -3.43 -5.12
N MET A 155 10.26 -3.10 -4.31
CA MET A 155 8.89 -3.54 -4.55
C MET A 155 8.31 -2.97 -5.86
N LEU A 156 8.51 -1.68 -6.13
CA LEU A 156 8.07 -1.05 -7.38
C LEU A 156 8.74 -1.69 -8.60
N LYS A 157 10.04 -2.00 -8.53
CA LYS A 157 10.74 -2.76 -9.58
C LYS A 157 10.13 -4.15 -9.78
N SER A 158 9.84 -4.87 -8.70
CA SER A 158 9.23 -6.21 -8.80
C SER A 158 7.83 -6.14 -9.43
N THR A 159 7.06 -5.08 -9.13
CA THR A 159 5.73 -4.82 -9.68
C THR A 159 5.82 -4.47 -11.17
N GLN A 160 6.78 -3.63 -11.56
CA GLN A 160 7.06 -3.32 -12.96
C GLN A 160 7.43 -4.57 -13.74
N LYS A 161 8.29 -5.44 -13.19
CA LYS A 161 8.68 -6.71 -13.82
C LYS A 161 7.46 -7.63 -14.01
N ARG A 162 6.58 -7.70 -13.03
CA ARG A 162 5.30 -8.44 -13.12
C ARG A 162 4.36 -7.84 -14.16
N LEU A 163 4.25 -6.51 -14.21
CA LEU A 163 3.43 -5.82 -15.20
C LEU A 163 3.93 -6.07 -16.61
N TYR A 164 5.25 -6.06 -16.84
CA TYR A 164 5.84 -6.41 -18.12
C TYR A 164 5.53 -7.86 -18.51
N SER A 165 5.61 -8.81 -17.58
CA SER A 165 5.22 -10.20 -17.85
C SER A 165 3.72 -10.33 -18.14
N VAL A 166 2.86 -9.61 -17.43
CA VAL A 166 1.40 -9.61 -17.67
C VAL A 166 1.06 -8.93 -18.99
N ALA A 167 1.76 -7.87 -19.38
CA ALA A 167 1.60 -7.23 -20.68
C ALA A 167 1.99 -8.17 -21.82
N ASN A 168 3.06 -8.96 -21.66
CA ASN A 168 3.44 -9.99 -22.60
C ASN A 168 2.40 -11.12 -22.68
N THR A 169 1.83 -11.53 -21.54
CA THR A 169 0.74 -12.53 -21.50
C THR A 169 -0.58 -12.00 -22.07
N LEU A 170 -0.93 -10.74 -21.84
CA LEU A 170 -2.11 -10.08 -22.45
C LEU A 170 -1.93 -9.88 -23.97
N GLY A 171 -0.70 -9.66 -24.44
CA GLY A 171 -0.36 -9.69 -25.86
C GLY A 171 -0.60 -11.08 -26.48
N VAL A 172 -0.18 -12.14 -25.78
CA VAL A 172 -0.45 -13.55 -26.17
C VAL A 172 -1.95 -13.90 -26.05
N SER A 173 -2.69 -13.31 -25.10
CA SER A 173 -4.15 -13.42 -25.04
C SER A 173 -4.86 -12.74 -26.21
N GLY A 174 -4.28 -11.69 -26.80
CA GLY A 174 -4.75 -11.07 -28.04
C GLY A 174 -4.71 -12.02 -29.24
N ASP A 175 -3.66 -12.85 -29.34
CA ASP A 175 -3.58 -13.90 -30.36
C ASP A 175 -4.57 -15.04 -30.10
N THR A 176 -4.87 -15.34 -28.83
CA THR A 176 -5.94 -16.29 -28.47
C THR A 176 -7.33 -15.74 -28.82
N ILE A 177 -7.57 -14.45 -28.56
CA ILE A 177 -8.79 -13.72 -28.99
C ILE A 177 -8.94 -13.76 -30.51
N ARG A 178 -7.86 -13.51 -31.26
CA ARG A 178 -7.85 -13.64 -32.73
C ARG A 178 -8.06 -15.08 -33.20
N MET A 179 -7.54 -16.08 -32.45
CA MET A 179 -7.77 -17.50 -32.76
C MET A 179 -9.24 -17.88 -32.58
N VAL A 180 -9.92 -17.33 -31.58
CA VAL A 180 -11.37 -17.51 -31.39
C VAL A 180 -12.17 -16.85 -32.52
N GLU A 181 -11.80 -15.63 -32.92
CA GLU A 181 -12.47 -14.92 -34.02
C GLU A 181 -12.28 -15.62 -35.39
N ARG A 182 -11.16 -16.33 -35.58
CA ARG A 182 -10.91 -17.13 -36.79
C ARG A 182 -11.83 -18.34 -36.90
N ARG A 183 -12.14 -19.01 -35.77
CA ARG A 183 -13.05 -20.17 -35.75
C ARG A 183 -14.45 -19.82 -36.22
N ALA A 184 -14.96 -18.64 -35.86
CA ALA A 184 -16.26 -18.15 -36.33
C ALA A 184 -16.29 -17.84 -37.84
N LYS A 185 -15.14 -17.45 -38.44
CA LYS A 185 -15.02 -17.25 -39.89
C LYS A 185 -14.92 -18.57 -40.65
N GLU A 186 -14.18 -19.54 -40.11
CA GLU A 186 -14.10 -20.89 -40.67
C GLU A 186 -15.48 -21.58 -40.66
N ASP A 187 -16.25 -21.43 -39.59
CA ASP A 187 -17.61 -21.99 -39.48
C ASP A 187 -18.58 -21.46 -40.56
N LYS A 188 -18.48 -20.17 -40.89
CA LYS A 188 -19.22 -19.56 -42.01
C LYS A 188 -18.89 -20.19 -43.35
N TRP A 189 -17.63 -20.56 -43.55
CA TRP A 189 -17.18 -21.22 -44.78
C TRP A 189 -17.72 -22.65 -44.89
N ILE A 190 -17.72 -23.40 -43.79
CA ILE A 190 -18.28 -24.76 -43.72
C ILE A 190 -19.79 -24.73 -43.98
N PHE A 191 -20.50 -23.75 -43.42
CA PHE A 191 -21.93 -23.56 -43.69
C PHE A 191 -22.19 -23.32 -45.18
N PHE A 192 -21.45 -22.42 -45.82
CA PHE A 192 -21.62 -22.11 -47.25
C PHE A 192 -21.30 -23.31 -48.14
N ALA A 193 -20.26 -24.08 -47.81
CA ALA A 193 -19.92 -25.32 -48.50
C ALA A 193 -21.05 -26.35 -48.41
N GLY A 194 -21.67 -26.51 -47.23
CA GLY A 194 -22.82 -27.40 -47.04
C GLY A 194 -24.03 -26.99 -47.89
N VAL A 195 -24.32 -25.69 -47.99
CA VAL A 195 -25.41 -25.16 -48.83
C VAL A 195 -25.17 -25.49 -50.31
N ILE A 196 -23.94 -25.30 -50.82
CA ILE A 196 -23.60 -25.59 -52.22
C ILE A 196 -23.75 -27.09 -52.51
N VAL A 197 -23.24 -27.96 -51.64
CA VAL A 197 -23.35 -29.42 -51.79
C VAL A 197 -24.81 -29.86 -51.79
N PHE A 198 -25.65 -29.27 -50.94
CA PHE A 198 -27.08 -29.56 -50.91
C PHE A 198 -27.79 -29.22 -52.23
N PHE A 199 -27.52 -28.02 -52.79
CA PHE A 199 -28.10 -27.64 -54.09
C PHE A 199 -27.61 -28.54 -55.23
N LEU A 200 -26.33 -28.89 -55.25
CA LEU A 200 -25.78 -29.84 -56.24
C LEU A 200 -26.45 -31.21 -56.14
N PHE A 201 -26.68 -31.71 -54.93
CA PHE A 201 -27.37 -32.96 -54.71
C PHE A 201 -28.81 -32.92 -55.24
N CYS A 202 -29.58 -31.89 -54.90
CA CYS A 202 -30.95 -31.70 -55.42
C CYS A 202 -30.96 -31.61 -56.95
N TRP A 203 -30.00 -30.90 -57.54
CA TRP A 203 -29.87 -30.78 -59.00
C TRP A 203 -29.59 -32.14 -59.65
N LEU A 204 -28.68 -32.94 -59.07
CA LEU A 204 -28.33 -34.25 -59.60
C LEU A 204 -29.51 -35.22 -59.54
N VAL A 205 -30.27 -35.23 -58.44
CA VAL A 205 -31.49 -36.03 -58.31
C VAL A 205 -32.53 -35.62 -59.35
N LEU A 206 -32.79 -34.32 -59.54
CA LEU A 206 -33.73 -33.83 -60.55
C LEU A 206 -33.28 -34.15 -61.97
N HIS A 207 -31.99 -34.11 -62.26
CA HIS A 207 -31.47 -34.44 -63.57
C HIS A 207 -31.53 -35.96 -63.85
N PHE A 208 -31.29 -36.80 -62.85
CA PHE A 208 -31.29 -38.26 -63.04
C PHE A 208 -32.71 -38.85 -63.08
N LEU A 209 -33.69 -38.18 -62.47
CA LEU A 209 -35.10 -38.60 -62.47
C LEU A 209 -35.93 -38.01 -63.63
N ARG A 210 -35.34 -37.17 -64.48
CA ARG A 210 -35.97 -36.52 -65.64
C ARG A 210 -35.32 -36.97 -66.93
#